data_AF-A0A0K9YTV3-F1
#
_entry.id   AF-A0A0K9YTV3-F1
#
_cell.length_a   1.000
_cell.length_b   1.000
_cell.length_c   1.000
_cell.angle_alpha   90.00
_cell.angle_beta   90.00
_cell.angle_gamma   90.00
#
_symmetry.space_group_name_H-M   'P 1'
#
loop_
_entity.id
_entity.type
_entity.pdbx_description
1 polymer ?
#
loop_
_entity_poly.entity_id
_entity_poly.type
_entity_poly.pdbx_seq_one_letter_code
_entity_poly.pdbx_strand_id
1 'polypeptide(L)'
;MLANSAIELVNRCYEETNRLVSLQELKESFIEFVFGDYQEEYMTQHDLEDFYEHLDQLHLTNCRKDFDKAVEEWYIVQYGCESSDAHYHDILFTLVKEAVVLYQSQNRLSLIRDVTKLLTVPSGFIARWKKGILGQRSLPAYFKYLMKLGVRAQEDIESLVDMWLLEYPNAFDKKQQQLFANPPRRGRPNNVELALLIELAMKEKPEMTSQERERLRKIYYYHRKSLTVREMVEKFRSYLASKNKTTDFQVG
;
A
#
# COMPACT_ATOMS: atom_id res chain seq x y z
N MET A 1 22.12 -22.38 16.95
CA MET A 1 23.40 -21.62 16.97
C MET A 1 23.12 -20.36 17.75
N LEU A 2 23.86 -20.07 18.82
CA LEU A 2 23.54 -18.93 19.69
C LEU A 2 23.59 -17.60 18.93
N ALA A 3 22.74 -16.65 19.31
CA ALA A 3 22.68 -15.35 18.67
C ALA A 3 23.84 -14.47 19.13
N ASN A 4 24.38 -13.65 18.23
CA ASN A 4 25.53 -12.77 18.53
C ASN A 4 25.12 -11.33 18.83
N SER A 5 23.83 -10.99 18.69
CA SER A 5 23.28 -9.67 18.99
C SER A 5 21.79 -9.75 19.32
N ALA A 6 21.28 -8.77 20.06
CA ALA A 6 19.83 -8.65 20.32
C ALA A 6 19.03 -8.51 19.01
N ILE A 7 19.55 -7.79 18.02
CA ILE A 7 18.93 -7.64 16.69
C ILE A 7 18.78 -9.00 15.99
N GLU A 8 19.77 -9.88 16.13
CA GLU A 8 19.69 -11.24 15.58
C GLU A 8 18.59 -12.05 16.26
N LEU A 9 18.43 -11.95 17.59
CA LEU A 9 17.33 -12.60 18.31
C LEU A 9 15.97 -12.07 17.89
N VAL A 10 15.80 -10.75 17.78
CA VAL A 10 14.56 -10.15 17.30
C VAL A 10 14.26 -10.64 15.88
N ASN A 11 15.28 -10.76 15.03
CA ASN A 11 15.13 -11.27 13.68
C ASN A 11 14.64 -12.72 13.64
N ARG A 12 15.15 -13.58 14.52
CA ARG A 12 14.69 -14.98 14.64
C ARG A 12 13.26 -15.07 15.16
N CYS A 13 12.95 -14.34 16.24
CA CYS A 13 11.59 -14.22 16.77
C CYS A 13 10.61 -13.80 15.66
N TYR A 14 10.94 -12.74 14.92
CA TYR A 14 10.11 -12.28 13.80
C TYR A 14 9.94 -13.34 12.70
N GLU A 15 11.01 -14.07 12.37
CA GLU A 15 10.95 -15.15 11.37
C GLU A 15 10.04 -16.31 11.78
N GLU A 16 9.91 -16.61 13.06
CA GLU A 16 9.01 -17.63 13.58
C GLU A 16 7.53 -17.20 13.50
N THR A 17 7.25 -15.91 13.69
CA THR A 17 5.86 -15.40 13.59
C THR A 17 5.22 -15.65 12.23
N ASN A 18 6.01 -15.63 11.15
CA ASN A 18 5.57 -15.89 9.77
C ASN A 18 4.34 -15.06 9.34
N ARG A 19 4.16 -13.84 9.85
CA ARG A 19 3.03 -12.95 9.53
C ARG A 19 3.38 -11.47 9.69
N LEU A 20 2.47 -10.59 9.27
CA LEU A 20 2.50 -9.18 9.68
C LEU A 20 2.12 -9.09 11.15
N VAL A 21 2.93 -8.38 11.93
CA VAL A 21 2.81 -8.24 13.38
C VAL A 21 3.04 -6.77 13.70
N SER A 22 2.20 -6.20 14.55
CA SER A 22 2.39 -4.82 14.99
C SER A 22 3.66 -4.68 15.83
N LEU A 23 4.24 -3.48 15.90
CA LEU A 23 5.44 -3.25 16.72
C LEU A 23 5.21 -3.67 18.19
N GLN A 24 4.03 -3.37 18.73
CA GLN A 24 3.69 -3.70 20.11
C GLN A 24 3.54 -5.22 20.33
N GLU A 25 2.89 -5.90 19.40
CA GLU A 25 2.75 -7.35 19.44
C GLU A 25 4.13 -8.04 19.32
N LEU A 26 5.02 -7.53 18.45
CA LEU A 26 6.39 -8.07 18.34
C LEU A 26 7.20 -7.87 19.62
N LYS A 27 7.03 -6.74 20.32
CA LYS A 27 7.68 -6.51 21.63
C LYS A 27 7.25 -7.53 22.68
N GLU A 28 5.97 -7.89 22.69
CA GLU A 28 5.43 -8.90 23.61
C GLU A 28 5.94 -10.30 23.23
N SER A 29 5.80 -10.68 21.96
CA SER A 29 6.28 -11.98 21.46
C SER A 29 7.80 -12.15 21.61
N PHE A 30 8.58 -11.07 21.55
CA PHE A 30 10.03 -11.14 21.71
C PHE A 30 10.45 -11.60 23.11
N ILE A 31 9.76 -11.12 24.15
CA ILE A 31 10.05 -11.52 25.52
C ILE A 31 9.67 -12.99 25.72
N GLU A 32 8.50 -13.38 25.24
CA GLU A 32 8.03 -14.77 25.31
C GLU A 32 8.99 -15.72 24.58
N PHE A 33 9.49 -15.32 23.41
CA PHE A 33 10.47 -16.08 22.63
C PHE A 33 11.80 -16.25 23.38
N VAL A 34 12.34 -15.17 23.96
CA VAL A 34 13.64 -15.21 24.64
C VAL A 34 13.63 -16.10 25.88
N PHE A 35 12.58 -16.01 26.71
CA PHE A 35 12.44 -16.81 27.94
C PHE A 35 11.70 -18.14 27.73
N GLY A 36 11.29 -18.44 26.49
CA GLY A 36 10.70 -19.71 26.07
C GLY A 36 11.67 -20.43 25.15
N ASP A 37 11.37 -20.41 23.85
CA ASP A 37 12.06 -21.19 22.83
C ASP A 37 13.59 -20.98 22.82
N TYR A 38 14.06 -19.74 22.96
CA TYR A 38 15.50 -19.46 22.96
C TYR A 38 16.20 -19.95 24.22
N GLN A 39 15.57 -19.78 25.39
CA GLN A 39 16.10 -20.29 26.65
C GLN A 39 16.19 -21.82 26.63
N GLU A 40 15.18 -22.51 26.09
CA GLU A 40 15.19 -23.97 25.92
C GLU A 40 16.31 -24.42 24.95
N GLU A 41 16.51 -23.72 23.83
CA GLU A 41 17.64 -23.98 22.91
C GLU A 41 18.98 -23.82 23.64
N TYR A 42 19.16 -22.73 24.40
CA TYR A 42 20.39 -22.42 25.12
C TYR A 42 20.71 -23.46 26.20
N MET A 43 19.71 -23.80 27.00
CA MET A 43 19.83 -24.74 28.12
C MET A 43 20.06 -26.19 27.68
N THR A 44 19.96 -26.49 26.39
CA THR A 44 20.34 -27.81 25.85
C THR A 44 21.85 -28.07 25.99
N GLN A 45 22.67 -27.02 26.03
CA GLN A 45 24.14 -27.11 26.04
C GLN A 45 24.80 -26.36 27.20
N HIS A 46 24.04 -25.51 27.89
CA HIS A 46 24.51 -24.59 28.92
C HIS A 46 23.57 -24.59 30.12
N ASP A 47 23.98 -24.02 31.24
CA ASP A 47 23.10 -23.87 32.40
C ASP A 47 22.33 -22.52 32.38
N LEU A 48 21.54 -22.30 33.43
CA LEU A 48 20.73 -21.10 33.55
C LEU A 48 21.57 -19.85 33.89
N GLU A 49 22.70 -20.02 34.57
CA GLU A 49 23.60 -18.92 34.94
C GLU A 49 24.28 -18.38 33.66
N ASP A 50 24.79 -19.29 32.83
CA ASP A 50 25.33 -19.00 31.50
C ASP A 50 24.31 -18.26 30.61
N PHE A 51 23.01 -18.58 30.72
CA PHE A 51 21.97 -17.91 29.94
C PHE A 51 21.81 -16.44 30.34
N TYR A 52 21.80 -16.14 31.64
CA TYR A 52 21.71 -14.75 32.10
C TYR A 52 22.97 -13.94 31.77
N GLU A 53 24.16 -14.55 31.87
CA GLU A 53 25.40 -13.92 31.39
C GLU A 53 25.35 -13.64 29.89
N HIS A 54 24.78 -14.57 29.10
CA HIS A 54 24.59 -14.36 27.68
C HIS A 54 23.63 -13.22 27.38
N LEU A 55 22.50 -13.10 28.09
CA LEU A 55 21.61 -11.94 27.95
C LEU A 55 22.31 -10.62 28.30
N ASP A 56 23.23 -10.61 29.26
CA ASP A 56 24.05 -9.43 29.58
C ASP A 56 24.98 -9.04 28.42
N GLN A 57 25.63 -10.03 27.79
CA GLN A 57 26.43 -9.81 26.59
C GLN A 57 25.62 -9.24 25.41
N LEU A 58 24.33 -9.60 25.33
CA LEU A 58 23.41 -9.07 24.33
C LEU A 58 22.78 -7.72 24.72
N HIS A 59 23.14 -7.18 25.88
CA HIS A 59 22.57 -5.96 26.47
C HIS A 59 21.07 -6.03 26.74
N LEU A 60 20.59 -7.20 27.20
CA LEU A 60 19.18 -7.47 27.56
C LEU A 60 19.03 -7.65 29.08
N THR A 61 19.48 -6.68 29.88
CA THR A 61 19.52 -6.79 31.35
C THR A 61 18.44 -6.00 32.09
N ASN A 62 18.03 -4.84 31.59
CA ASN A 62 17.06 -3.97 32.26
C ASN A 62 15.61 -4.32 31.90
N CYS A 63 15.23 -5.57 32.15
CA CYS A 63 13.87 -6.11 32.00
C CYS A 63 13.20 -5.60 30.71
N ARG A 64 11.98 -5.04 30.79
CA ARG A 64 11.19 -4.63 29.62
C ARG A 64 11.85 -3.60 28.70
N LYS A 65 12.66 -2.69 29.25
CA LYS A 65 13.17 -1.53 28.51
C LYS A 65 14.16 -1.93 27.43
N ASP A 66 15.08 -2.83 27.75
CA ASP A 66 16.12 -3.24 26.81
C ASP A 66 15.55 -4.12 25.69
N PHE A 67 14.54 -4.94 26.01
CA PHE A 67 13.82 -5.75 25.03
C PHE A 67 13.01 -4.88 24.05
N ASP A 68 12.27 -3.90 24.57
CA ASP A 68 11.52 -2.96 23.73
C ASP A 68 12.47 -2.19 22.80
N LYS A 69 13.61 -1.73 23.33
CA LYS A 69 14.64 -1.02 22.58
C LYS A 69 15.24 -1.87 21.47
N ALA A 70 15.57 -3.14 21.75
CA ALA A 70 16.11 -4.05 20.74
C ALA A 70 15.13 -4.25 19.56
N VAL A 71 13.83 -4.35 19.86
CA VAL A 71 12.78 -4.46 18.83
C VAL A 71 12.64 -3.17 18.02
N GLU A 72 12.68 -2.01 18.66
CA GLU A 72 12.65 -0.70 17.99
C GLU A 72 13.86 -0.50 17.07
N GLU A 73 15.07 -0.83 17.53
CA GLU A 73 16.29 -0.77 16.73
C GLU A 73 16.22 -1.70 15.52
N TRP A 74 15.78 -2.95 15.72
CA TRP A 74 15.55 -3.89 14.61
C TRP A 74 14.54 -3.33 13.61
N TYR A 75 13.45 -2.73 14.09
CA TYR A 75 12.40 -2.16 13.25
C TYR A 75 12.92 -1.02 12.37
N ILE A 76 13.73 -0.12 12.93
CA ILE A 76 14.40 0.96 12.21
C ILE A 76 15.33 0.39 11.12
N VAL A 77 16.12 -0.64 11.46
CA VAL A 77 17.03 -1.30 10.50
C VAL A 77 16.27 -1.95 9.34
N GLN A 78 15.13 -2.59 9.60
CA GLN A 78 14.35 -3.24 8.53
C GLN A 78 13.59 -2.23 7.66
N TYR A 79 13.06 -1.16 8.25
CA TYR A 79 12.22 -0.18 7.56
C TYR A 79 13.04 0.94 6.87
N GLY A 80 14.20 1.30 7.41
CA GLY A 80 15.10 2.30 6.83
C GLY A 80 14.67 3.75 7.01
N CYS A 81 13.68 4.04 7.87
CA CYS A 81 13.25 5.40 8.18
C CYS A 81 12.71 5.51 9.61
N GLU A 82 13.03 6.61 10.31
CA GLU A 82 12.46 6.91 11.64
C GLU A 82 11.08 7.58 11.55
N SER A 83 10.64 8.02 10.35
CA SER A 83 9.40 8.79 10.23
C SER A 83 8.16 7.91 10.42
N SER A 84 7.24 8.37 11.27
CA SER A 84 5.89 7.81 11.41
C SER A 84 5.03 7.94 10.15
N ASP A 85 5.44 8.79 9.20
CA ASP A 85 4.67 9.08 7.99
C ASP A 85 4.68 7.88 7.04
N ALA A 86 3.48 7.35 6.76
CA ALA A 86 3.28 6.21 5.88
C ALA A 86 3.62 6.60 4.43
N HIS A 87 4.81 6.23 3.98
CA HIS A 87 5.18 6.27 2.57
C HIS A 87 4.88 4.92 1.92
N TYR A 88 3.71 4.81 1.30
CA TYR A 88 3.35 3.62 0.54
C TYR A 88 4.04 3.63 -0.82
N HIS A 89 4.72 2.54 -1.13
CA HIS A 89 5.30 2.34 -2.46
C HIS A 89 4.19 2.14 -3.51
N ASP A 90 4.34 2.74 -4.71
CA ASP A 90 3.34 2.76 -5.80
C ASP A 90 2.75 1.39 -6.18
N ILE A 91 3.55 0.34 -6.03
CA ILE A 91 3.12 -1.05 -6.27
C ILE A 91 1.90 -1.43 -5.42
N LEU A 92 1.79 -0.90 -4.19
CA LEU A 92 0.68 -1.19 -3.29
C LEU A 92 -0.64 -0.68 -3.84
N PHE A 93 -0.69 0.54 -4.38
CA PHE A 93 -1.90 1.06 -5.04
C PHE A 93 -2.29 0.24 -6.28
N THR A 94 -1.30 -0.29 -6.99
CA THR A 94 -1.54 -1.23 -8.11
C THR A 94 -2.16 -2.54 -7.61
N LEU A 95 -1.72 -3.05 -6.45
CA LEU A 95 -2.28 -4.25 -5.83
C LEU A 95 -3.68 -4.02 -5.26
N VAL A 96 -3.99 -2.84 -4.72
CA VAL A 96 -5.36 -2.47 -4.33
C VAL A 96 -6.29 -2.52 -5.54
N LYS A 97 -5.89 -1.93 -6.66
CA LYS A 97 -6.63 -2.02 -7.92
C LYS A 97 -6.78 -3.47 -8.39
N GLU A 98 -5.74 -4.28 -8.29
CA GLU A 98 -5.81 -5.72 -8.63
C GLU A 98 -6.84 -6.45 -7.75
N ALA A 99 -6.86 -6.19 -6.44
CA ALA A 99 -7.83 -6.78 -5.53
C ALA A 99 -9.27 -6.42 -5.91
N VAL A 100 -9.53 -5.15 -6.26
CA VAL A 100 -10.85 -4.72 -6.77
C VAL A 100 -11.26 -5.51 -8.01
N VAL A 101 -10.34 -5.69 -8.97
CA VAL A 101 -10.62 -6.42 -10.21
C VAL A 101 -10.85 -7.91 -9.97
N LEU A 102 -9.99 -8.52 -9.14
CA LEU A 102 -9.96 -9.96 -8.92
C LEU A 102 -11.15 -10.42 -8.06
N TYR A 103 -11.49 -9.65 -7.02
CA TYR A 103 -12.48 -10.03 -6.03
C TYR A 103 -13.81 -9.27 -6.17
N GLN A 104 -13.87 -8.24 -7.02
CA GLN A 104 -15.08 -7.43 -7.25
C GLN A 104 -15.66 -6.88 -5.94
N SER A 105 -14.79 -6.34 -5.10
CA SER A 105 -15.14 -5.78 -3.79
C SER A 105 -16.27 -4.76 -3.92
N GLN A 106 -17.27 -4.82 -3.04
CA GLN A 106 -18.50 -4.01 -3.15
C GLN A 106 -18.52 -2.79 -2.21
N ASN A 107 -17.63 -2.78 -1.22
CA ASN A 107 -17.51 -1.72 -0.22
C ASN A 107 -16.11 -1.73 0.42
N ARG A 108 -15.81 -0.69 1.22
CA ARG A 108 -14.53 -0.51 1.93
C ARG A 108 -14.12 -1.77 2.71
N LEU A 109 -15.01 -2.33 3.53
CA LEU A 109 -14.69 -3.50 4.37
C LEU A 109 -14.33 -4.72 3.53
N SER A 110 -15.07 -4.97 2.45
CA SER A 110 -14.74 -6.04 1.52
C SER A 110 -13.40 -5.81 0.83
N LEU A 111 -13.08 -4.57 0.46
CA LEU A 111 -11.81 -4.23 -0.18
C LEU A 111 -10.63 -4.42 0.78
N ILE A 112 -10.74 -3.99 2.04
CA ILE A 112 -9.72 -4.23 3.07
C ILE A 112 -9.46 -5.73 3.19
N ARG A 113 -10.52 -6.53 3.38
CA ARG A 113 -10.41 -7.99 3.47
C ARG A 113 -9.73 -8.60 2.25
N ASP A 114 -10.11 -8.14 1.06
CA ASP A 114 -9.63 -8.69 -0.21
C ASP A 114 -8.16 -8.30 -0.48
N VAL A 115 -7.75 -7.07 -0.11
CA VAL A 115 -6.34 -6.63 -0.15
C VAL A 115 -5.51 -7.39 0.88
N THR A 116 -5.99 -7.54 2.12
CA THR A 116 -5.33 -8.36 3.13
C THR A 116 -5.12 -9.78 2.60
N LYS A 117 -6.16 -10.39 2.03
CA LYS A 117 -6.08 -11.72 1.42
C LYS A 117 -5.03 -11.79 0.30
N LEU A 118 -5.01 -10.80 -0.58
CA LEU A 118 -4.04 -10.73 -1.69
C LEU A 118 -2.59 -10.63 -1.19
N LEU A 119 -2.38 -9.90 -0.09
CA LEU A 119 -1.06 -9.63 0.48
C LEU A 119 -0.56 -10.70 1.45
N THR A 120 -1.42 -11.42 2.17
CA THR A 120 -0.97 -12.29 3.28
C THR A 120 -1.20 -13.79 3.04
N VAL A 121 -2.09 -14.17 2.13
CA VAL A 121 -2.33 -15.58 1.81
C VAL A 121 -1.27 -16.06 0.81
N PRO A 122 -0.74 -17.30 0.92
CA PRO A 122 0.26 -17.88 0.00
C PRO A 122 -0.29 -18.19 -1.41
N SER A 123 -1.18 -17.34 -1.92
CA SER A 123 -1.74 -17.33 -3.26
C SER A 123 -1.55 -15.92 -3.85
N GLY A 124 -1.93 -15.68 -5.11
CA GLY A 124 -1.90 -14.33 -5.69
C GLY A 124 -0.50 -13.69 -5.69
N PHE A 125 -0.33 -12.57 -4.97
CA PHE A 125 0.90 -11.77 -5.01
C PHE A 125 2.11 -12.46 -4.37
N ILE A 126 1.94 -13.14 -3.22
CA ILE A 126 3.02 -13.92 -2.58
C ILE A 126 3.60 -14.93 -3.56
N ALA A 127 2.74 -15.68 -4.25
CA ALA A 127 3.16 -16.69 -5.21
C ALA A 127 3.92 -16.08 -6.40
N ARG A 128 3.50 -14.91 -6.89
CA ARG A 128 4.21 -14.19 -7.95
C ARG A 128 5.56 -13.64 -7.46
N TRP A 129 5.60 -13.08 -6.26
CA TRP A 129 6.83 -12.55 -5.67
C TRP A 129 7.88 -13.64 -5.44
N LYS A 130 7.46 -14.83 -4.97
CA LYS A 130 8.34 -16.00 -4.80
C LYS A 130 8.91 -16.51 -6.12
N LYS A 131 8.17 -16.38 -7.24
CA LYS A 131 8.62 -16.79 -8.58
C LYS A 131 9.58 -15.78 -9.24
N GLY A 132 9.69 -14.57 -8.71
CA GLY A 132 10.25 -13.42 -9.40
C GLY A 132 11.74 -13.48 -9.72
N ILE A 133 12.62 -13.76 -8.75
CA ILE A 133 14.08 -13.77 -8.96
C ILE A 133 14.74 -14.65 -7.89
N LEU A 134 15.46 -15.69 -8.35
CA LEU A 134 16.37 -16.59 -7.61
C LEU A 134 15.70 -17.40 -6.48
N GLY A 135 15.74 -18.72 -6.62
CA GLY A 135 15.10 -19.67 -5.72
C GLY A 135 15.48 -19.46 -4.24
N GLN A 136 14.54 -19.82 -3.36
CA GLN A 136 14.58 -19.74 -1.90
C GLN A 136 14.22 -18.39 -1.25
N ARG A 137 13.19 -17.69 -1.75
CA ARG A 137 12.57 -16.61 -0.96
C ARG A 137 11.65 -17.20 0.11
N SER A 138 12.05 -17.08 1.38
CA SER A 138 11.28 -17.52 2.54
C SER A 138 10.03 -16.65 2.76
N LEU A 139 9.05 -17.15 3.51
CA LEU A 139 7.86 -16.37 3.86
C LEU A 139 8.18 -15.17 4.76
N PRO A 140 9.09 -15.25 5.75
CA PRO A 140 9.53 -14.08 6.51
C PRO A 140 10.18 -12.99 5.65
N ALA A 141 10.98 -13.38 4.65
CA ALA A 141 11.58 -12.42 3.71
C ALA A 141 10.52 -11.65 2.91
N TYR A 142 9.36 -12.28 2.66
CA TYR A 142 8.23 -11.59 2.03
C TYR A 142 7.60 -10.55 2.96
N PHE A 143 7.40 -10.85 4.24
CA PHE A 143 6.83 -9.88 5.17
C PHE A 143 7.78 -8.71 5.45
N LYS A 144 9.09 -8.96 5.55
CA LYS A 144 10.10 -7.88 5.56
C LYS A 144 10.06 -7.03 4.28
N TYR A 145 9.80 -7.65 3.13
CA TYR A 145 9.58 -6.91 1.88
C TYR A 145 8.33 -6.03 1.94
N LEU A 146 7.21 -6.51 2.50
CA LEU A 146 6.01 -5.69 2.70
C LEU A 146 6.26 -4.51 3.64
N MET A 147 7.02 -4.69 4.72
CA MET A 147 7.42 -3.60 5.62
C MET A 147 8.14 -2.50 4.85
N LYS A 148 9.08 -2.85 3.96
CA LYS A 148 9.80 -1.89 3.10
C LYS A 148 8.92 -1.19 2.08
N LEU A 149 7.76 -1.75 1.73
CA LEU A 149 6.77 -1.09 0.87
C LEU A 149 5.85 -0.15 1.65
N GLY A 150 5.88 -0.18 2.99
CA GLY A 150 5.02 0.62 3.86
C GLY A 150 3.91 -0.17 4.57
N VAL A 151 3.83 -1.50 4.43
CA VAL A 151 2.84 -2.34 5.12
C VAL A 151 3.51 -3.09 6.26
N ARG A 152 3.38 -2.57 7.48
CA ARG A 152 4.07 -3.06 8.68
C ARG A 152 3.11 -3.87 9.55
N ALA A 153 1.87 -3.40 9.65
CA ALA A 153 0.79 -4.08 10.35
C ALA A 153 -0.52 -4.05 9.54
N GLN A 154 -1.59 -4.64 10.07
CA GLN A 154 -2.88 -4.70 9.38
C GLN A 154 -3.50 -3.31 9.22
N GLU A 155 -3.26 -2.42 10.17
CA GLU A 155 -3.74 -1.02 10.18
C GLU A 155 -3.18 -0.23 9.00
N ASP A 156 -1.99 -0.58 8.52
CA ASP A 156 -1.39 0.04 7.33
C ASP A 156 -2.14 -0.36 6.06
N ILE A 157 -2.73 -1.56 6.01
CA ILE A 157 -3.57 -1.99 4.88
C ILE A 157 -4.87 -1.18 4.85
N GLU A 158 -5.48 -0.93 6.01
CA GLU A 158 -6.68 -0.10 6.11
C GLU A 158 -6.41 1.32 5.64
N SER A 159 -5.33 1.92 6.13
CA SER A 159 -4.89 3.26 5.78
C SER A 159 -4.54 3.39 4.29
N LEU A 160 -3.89 2.38 3.71
CA LEU A 160 -3.62 2.29 2.27
C LEU A 160 -4.93 2.27 1.45
N VAL A 161 -5.91 1.47 1.86
CA VAL A 161 -7.21 1.39 1.18
C VAL A 161 -7.95 2.71 1.28
N ASP A 162 -7.94 3.35 2.45
CA ASP A 162 -8.59 4.65 2.64
C ASP A 162 -7.96 5.73 1.76
N MET A 163 -6.64 5.81 1.72
CA MET A 163 -5.91 6.73 0.84
C MET A 163 -6.26 6.49 -0.63
N TRP A 164 -6.29 5.23 -1.06
CA TRP A 164 -6.64 4.90 -2.45
C TRP A 164 -8.10 5.24 -2.78
N LEU A 165 -9.04 5.06 -1.85
CA LEU A 165 -10.45 5.40 -2.05
C LEU A 165 -10.69 6.92 -2.13
N LEU A 166 -9.83 7.76 -1.54
CA LEU A 166 -9.89 9.21 -1.75
C LEU A 166 -9.66 9.58 -3.22
N GLU A 167 -8.77 8.87 -3.91
CA GLU A 167 -8.51 9.07 -5.34
C GLU A 167 -9.59 8.42 -6.23
N TYR A 168 -10.17 7.31 -5.78
CA TYR A 168 -11.17 6.53 -6.52
C TYR A 168 -12.48 6.35 -5.73
N PRO A 169 -13.26 7.42 -5.48
CA PRO A 169 -14.48 7.34 -4.65
C PRO A 169 -15.55 6.41 -5.25
N ASN A 170 -15.52 6.21 -6.57
CA ASN A 170 -16.45 5.35 -7.31
C ASN A 170 -15.87 3.95 -7.56
N ALA A 171 -14.86 3.50 -6.81
CA ALA A 171 -14.18 2.23 -7.03
C ALA A 171 -15.12 0.99 -7.01
N PHE A 172 -16.26 1.11 -6.34
CA PHE A 172 -17.25 0.04 -6.21
C PHE A 172 -18.29 0.04 -7.35
N ASP A 173 -18.31 1.08 -8.19
CA ASP A 173 -19.22 1.15 -9.32
C ASP A 173 -18.85 0.10 -10.36
N LYS A 174 -19.84 -0.69 -10.81
CA LYS A 174 -19.63 -1.75 -11.82
C LYS A 174 -18.91 -1.25 -13.07
N LYS A 175 -19.22 -0.02 -13.51
CA LYS A 175 -18.58 0.63 -14.67
C LYS A 175 -17.10 0.93 -14.39
N GLN A 176 -16.78 1.40 -13.18
CA GLN A 176 -15.40 1.69 -12.77
C GLN A 176 -14.58 0.41 -12.63
N GLN A 177 -15.15 -0.65 -12.05
CA GLN A 177 -14.48 -1.95 -11.93
C GLN A 177 -14.19 -2.57 -13.31
N GLN A 178 -15.10 -2.43 -14.27
CA GLN A 178 -14.87 -2.83 -15.66
C GLN A 178 -13.70 -2.07 -16.30
N LEU A 179 -13.50 -0.79 -15.95
CA LEU A 179 -12.36 0.00 -16.42
C LEU A 179 -11.05 -0.47 -15.82
N PHE A 180 -11.06 -0.85 -14.55
CA PHE A 180 -9.88 -1.40 -13.91
C PHE A 180 -9.49 -2.76 -14.50
N ALA A 181 -10.47 -3.60 -14.82
CA ALA A 181 -10.26 -4.93 -15.40
C ALA A 181 -9.77 -4.89 -16.85
N ASN A 182 -10.25 -3.91 -17.63
CA ASN A 182 -9.89 -3.72 -19.03
C ASN A 182 -9.24 -2.35 -19.23
N PRO A 183 -8.02 -2.13 -18.72
CA PRO A 183 -7.32 -0.88 -18.94
C PRO A 183 -7.08 -0.69 -20.44
N PRO A 184 -7.21 0.54 -20.97
CA PRO A 184 -7.10 0.78 -22.42
C PRO A 184 -5.71 0.39 -22.92
N ARG A 185 -5.66 -0.42 -23.98
CA ARG A 185 -4.39 -0.68 -24.68
C ARG A 185 -3.83 0.63 -25.23
N ARG A 186 -2.52 0.86 -25.03
CA ARG A 186 -1.79 2.01 -25.60
C ARG A 186 -2.18 2.20 -27.07
N GLY A 187 -2.66 3.39 -27.42
CA GLY A 187 -2.96 3.78 -28.81
C GLY A 187 -4.44 3.75 -29.20
N ARG A 188 -5.34 3.12 -28.43
CA ARG A 188 -6.79 3.24 -28.66
C ARG A 188 -7.40 4.18 -27.60
N PRO A 189 -8.02 5.30 -27.98
CA PRO A 189 -8.67 6.19 -27.01
C PRO A 189 -9.68 5.43 -26.15
N ASN A 190 -9.58 5.60 -24.83
CA ASN A 190 -10.60 5.12 -23.91
C ASN A 190 -11.86 5.96 -24.11
N ASN A 191 -12.87 5.40 -24.76
CA ASN A 191 -14.17 6.05 -24.89
C ASN A 191 -14.81 6.32 -23.51
N VAL A 192 -14.33 5.68 -22.44
CA VAL A 192 -14.96 5.73 -21.12
C VAL A 192 -14.37 6.81 -20.20
N GLU A 193 -13.06 7.04 -20.15
CA GLU A 193 -12.51 8.24 -19.44
C GLU A 193 -12.99 9.53 -20.11
N LEU A 194 -13.04 9.52 -21.45
CA LEU A 194 -13.67 10.58 -22.20
C LEU A 194 -15.17 10.66 -21.90
N ALA A 195 -15.88 9.53 -21.73
CA ALA A 195 -17.29 9.53 -21.33
C ALA A 195 -17.48 10.06 -19.90
N LEU A 196 -16.60 9.74 -18.96
CA LEU A 196 -16.63 10.25 -17.59
C LEU A 196 -16.34 11.76 -17.58
N LEU A 197 -15.36 12.20 -18.36
CA LEU A 197 -15.08 13.62 -18.56
C LEU A 197 -16.28 14.34 -19.19
N ILE A 198 -16.93 13.73 -20.19
CA ILE A 198 -18.16 14.25 -20.81
C ILE A 198 -19.29 14.29 -19.78
N GLU A 199 -19.48 13.25 -18.98
CA GLU A 199 -20.52 13.16 -17.97
C GLU A 199 -20.34 14.24 -16.88
N LEU A 200 -19.11 14.45 -16.41
CA LEU A 200 -18.78 15.51 -15.46
C LEU A 200 -18.90 16.90 -16.09
N ALA A 201 -18.48 17.08 -17.34
CA ALA A 201 -18.66 18.33 -18.07
C ALA A 201 -20.14 18.64 -18.37
N MET A 202 -20.99 17.62 -18.55
CA MET A 202 -22.44 17.77 -18.69
C MET A 202 -23.11 18.25 -17.40
N LYS A 203 -22.53 18.00 -16.23
CA LYS A 203 -23.00 18.60 -14.96
C LYS A 203 -22.75 20.11 -14.93
N GLU A 204 -21.67 20.58 -15.56
CA GLU A 204 -21.31 22.01 -15.65
C GLU A 204 -22.08 22.73 -16.76
N LYS A 205 -22.27 22.07 -17.90
CA LYS A 205 -23.06 22.56 -19.04
C LYS A 205 -23.84 21.41 -19.67
N PRO A 206 -25.14 21.25 -19.31
CA PRO A 206 -25.97 20.14 -19.80
C PRO A 206 -26.08 20.08 -21.31
N GLU A 207 -26.16 21.24 -21.96
CA GLU A 207 -26.28 21.38 -23.42
C GLU A 207 -24.99 21.90 -24.04
N MET A 208 -24.03 21.01 -24.28
CA MET A 208 -22.80 21.34 -25.01
C MET A 208 -23.00 21.34 -26.52
N THR A 209 -22.55 22.41 -27.17
CA THR A 209 -22.48 22.52 -28.64
C THR A 209 -21.44 21.56 -29.23
N SER A 210 -21.51 21.28 -30.54
CA SER A 210 -20.53 20.41 -31.23
C SER A 210 -19.08 20.91 -31.08
N GLN A 211 -18.87 22.23 -31.09
CA GLN A 211 -17.54 22.83 -30.88
C GLN A 211 -17.03 22.63 -29.45
N GLU A 212 -17.91 22.70 -28.46
CA GLU A 212 -17.57 22.49 -27.04
C GLU A 212 -17.26 21.02 -26.76
N ARG A 213 -18.03 20.09 -27.34
CA ARG A 213 -17.73 18.65 -27.27
C ARG A 213 -16.37 18.33 -27.89
N GLU A 214 -16.05 18.95 -29.02
CA GLU A 214 -14.75 18.77 -29.67
C GLU A 214 -13.61 19.42 -28.85
N ARG A 215 -13.86 20.57 -28.21
CA ARG A 215 -12.87 21.17 -27.30
C ARG A 215 -12.59 20.28 -26.10
N LEU A 216 -13.63 19.67 -25.51
CA LEU A 216 -13.49 18.74 -24.39
C LEU A 216 -12.67 17.50 -24.79
N ARG A 217 -12.93 16.95 -25.99
CA ARG A 217 -12.11 15.87 -26.58
C ARG A 217 -10.65 16.28 -26.74
N LYS A 218 -10.39 17.49 -27.24
CA LYS A 218 -9.02 18.01 -27.37
C LYS A 218 -8.34 18.12 -26.00
N ILE A 219 -9.01 18.68 -25.00
CA ILE A 219 -8.47 18.77 -23.63
C ILE A 219 -8.07 17.38 -23.12
N TYR A 220 -8.95 16.40 -23.29
CA TYR A 220 -8.64 15.01 -22.93
C TYR A 220 -7.40 14.49 -23.67
N TYR A 221 -7.36 14.55 -24.99
CA TYR A 221 -6.24 13.98 -25.74
C TYR A 221 -4.89 14.67 -25.47
N TYR A 222 -4.90 15.99 -25.27
CA TYR A 222 -3.69 16.75 -24.97
C TYR A 222 -3.19 16.53 -23.54
N HIS A 223 -4.09 16.30 -22.57
CA HIS A 223 -3.73 16.32 -21.15
C HIS A 223 -3.95 15.02 -20.39
N ARG A 224 -4.45 13.95 -21.03
CA ARG A 224 -4.68 12.63 -20.40
C ARG A 224 -3.47 11.99 -19.71
N LYS A 225 -2.25 12.48 -19.94
CA LYS A 225 -1.02 12.00 -19.29
C LYS A 225 -0.49 12.92 -18.20
N SER A 226 -1.03 14.13 -18.10
CA SER A 226 -0.46 15.21 -17.28
C SER A 226 -1.47 15.83 -16.32
N LEU A 227 -2.76 15.57 -16.49
CA LEU A 227 -3.84 16.10 -15.66
C LEU A 227 -4.78 14.96 -15.24
N THR A 228 -5.36 15.10 -14.07
CA THR A 228 -6.51 14.32 -13.58
C THR A 228 -7.78 14.71 -14.33
N VAL A 229 -8.82 13.87 -14.27
CA VAL A 229 -10.13 14.17 -14.89
C VAL A 229 -10.73 15.45 -14.31
N ARG A 230 -10.57 15.70 -13.01
CA ARG A 230 -11.06 16.90 -12.34
C ARG A 230 -10.38 18.17 -12.84
N GLU A 231 -9.05 18.16 -12.96
CA GLU A 231 -8.30 19.28 -13.53
C GLU A 231 -8.67 19.54 -15.01
N MET A 232 -8.98 18.48 -15.77
CA MET A 232 -9.48 18.62 -17.14
C MET A 232 -10.89 19.25 -17.21
N VAL A 233 -11.78 18.92 -16.26
CA VAL A 233 -13.10 19.57 -16.13
C VAL A 233 -12.92 21.05 -15.80
N GLU A 234 -12.02 21.40 -14.89
CA GLU A 234 -11.72 22.81 -14.55
C GLU A 234 -11.18 23.57 -15.76
N LYS A 235 -10.28 22.96 -16.52
CA LYS A 235 -9.74 23.55 -17.77
C LYS A 235 -10.84 23.80 -18.80
N PHE A 236 -11.83 22.91 -18.87
CA PHE A 236 -13.02 23.10 -19.70
C PHE A 236 -13.93 24.21 -19.16
N ARG A 237 -14.13 24.30 -17.85
CA ARG A 237 -14.86 25.40 -17.19
C ARG A 237 -14.23 26.76 -17.49
N SER A 238 -12.90 26.88 -17.41
CA SER A 238 -12.18 28.10 -17.78
C SER A 238 -12.34 28.48 -19.25
N TYR A 239 -12.42 27.49 -20.15
CA TYR A 239 -12.71 27.72 -21.56
C TYR A 239 -14.14 28.26 -21.78
N LEU A 240 -15.14 27.71 -21.08
CA LEU A 240 -16.51 28.23 -21.16
C LEU A 240 -16.61 29.67 -20.63
N ALA A 241 -15.95 29.96 -19.51
CA ALA A 241 -15.93 31.29 -18.91
C ALA A 241 -15.25 32.35 -19.81
N SER A 242 -14.16 31.99 -20.49
CA SER A 242 -13.47 32.90 -21.44
C SER A 242 -14.29 33.14 -22.71
N LYS A 243 -14.99 32.13 -23.22
CA LYS A 243 -15.89 32.26 -24.37
C LYS A 243 -17.05 33.22 -24.07
N ASN A 244 -17.66 33.12 -22.88
CA ASN A 244 -18.76 33.99 -22.50
C ASN A 244 -18.34 35.46 -22.40
N LYS A 245 -17.12 35.76 -21.93
CA LYS A 245 -16.58 37.13 -21.89
C LYS A 245 -16.38 37.77 -23.27
N THR A 246 -16.12 36.98 -24.31
CA THR A 246 -16.00 37.49 -25.69
C THR A 246 -17.33 37.88 -26.33
N THR A 247 -18.46 37.35 -25.83
CA THR A 247 -19.79 37.67 -26.38
C THR A 247 -20.31 39.04 -25.95
N ASP A 248 -19.80 39.60 -24.85
CA ASP A 248 -20.21 40.92 -24.35
C ASP A 248 -19.52 42.10 -25.09
N PHE A 249 -18.58 41.83 -26.00
CA PHE A 249 -17.84 42.87 -26.74
C PHE A 249 -18.23 43.00 -28.23
N GLN A 250 -19.31 42.36 -28.67
CA GLN A 250 -19.87 42.57 -30.02
C GLN A 250 -21.33 42.99 -29.95
N VAL A 251 -21.53 44.25 -29.52
CA VAL A 251 -22.67 45.06 -29.97
C VAL A 251 -22.06 46.33 -30.55
N GLY A 252 -22.05 46.42 -31.89
CA GLY A 252 -21.57 47.54 -32.68
C GLY A 252 -22.03 47.34 -34.12
#